data_AF-A0A534XX52-F1
#
_entry.id   AF-A0A534XX52-F1
#
_cell.length_a   1.000
_cell.length_b   1.000
_cell.length_c   1.000
_cell.angle_alpha   90.00
_cell.angle_beta   90.00
_cell.angle_gamma   90.00
#
_symmetry.space_group_name_H-M   'P 1'
#
loop_
_entity.id
_entity.type
_entity.pdbx_description
1 polymer ?
#
loop_
_entity_poly.entity_id
_entity_poly.type
_entity_poly.pdbx_seq_one_letter_code
_entity_poly.pdbx_strand_id
1 'polypeptide(L)'
;MIFAIGAILGGLALCAAAFPRAGSRAEQLFRFAAGALLGLGISGALSMALRLAGLPAPWKDRALVVAGAAVLVAVRGRGLRLEAGVVRACSDRILAAADAAAALLVFALFVEHTVRYPDGGWDARAIWNLHARALHRAPLRLDLAFSPEMPEAHPDYPLLVPALVADAFGVAGEDSYASGSIALAFAALLVAVVGTSAAASLGPAAGCAAALLVLGFPALLQLGATQCADVPLAALLATACALAVHARGGRGSLLLAGLAASLCALTKNEGLDWAAALWIAVSTAMRGRAALAMLLGGLPGFVLLLVFKLRFAPPNAFAAHTTVAGLWARVSDFHRFAAVASGLVAQSWNFASWGLAGPAVVVAAAWPLRLSSGSFEAARILRRALALCTASVFAIYLAAPPDVAALLPVSADRLLFQLSGAAVLLATTSWFAPRR
;
A
#
# COMPACT_ATOMS: atom_id res chain seq x y z
N MET A 1 10.87 -2.13 -21.36
CA MET A 1 10.48 -0.70 -21.40
C MET A 1 8.97 -0.48 -21.56
N ILE A 2 8.28 -1.10 -22.54
CA ILE A 2 6.84 -0.87 -22.80
C ILE A 2 5.96 -1.16 -21.56
N PHE A 3 6.27 -2.23 -20.82
CA PHE A 3 5.58 -2.59 -19.56
C PHE A 3 5.52 -1.44 -18.54
N ALA A 4 6.67 -0.88 -18.15
CA ALA A 4 6.74 0.18 -17.14
C ALA A 4 6.05 1.46 -17.64
N ILE A 5 6.23 1.79 -18.92
CA ILE A 5 5.59 2.95 -19.56
C ILE A 5 4.07 2.79 -19.56
N GLY A 6 3.55 1.62 -19.96
CA GLY A 6 2.12 1.33 -20.00
C GLY A 6 1.47 1.40 -18.61
N ALA A 7 2.12 0.79 -17.61
CA ALA A 7 1.67 0.84 -16.22
C ALA A 7 1.57 2.30 -15.73
N ILE A 8 2.66 3.05 -15.82
CA ILE A 8 2.71 4.44 -15.32
C ILE A 8 1.73 5.33 -16.10
N LEU A 9 1.70 5.26 -17.43
CA LEU A 9 0.79 6.07 -18.24
C LEU A 9 -0.68 5.78 -17.94
N GLY A 10 -1.06 4.50 -17.79
CA GLY A 10 -2.44 4.12 -17.47
C GLY A 10 -2.90 4.69 -16.13
N GLY A 11 -2.08 4.59 -15.09
CA GLY A 11 -2.40 5.14 -13.78
C GLY A 11 -2.42 6.67 -13.74
N LEU A 12 -1.46 7.33 -14.41
CA LEU A 12 -1.46 8.79 -14.56
C LEU A 12 -2.70 9.30 -15.31
N ALA A 13 -3.12 8.60 -16.35
CA ALA A 13 -4.32 8.94 -17.11
C ALA A 13 -5.58 8.86 -16.26
N LEU A 14 -5.71 7.82 -15.43
CA LEU A 14 -6.81 7.66 -14.49
C LEU A 14 -6.81 8.77 -13.43
N CYS A 15 -5.65 9.10 -12.86
CA CYS A 15 -5.51 10.22 -11.94
C CYS A 15 -5.92 11.55 -12.60
N ALA A 16 -5.47 11.81 -13.82
CA ALA A 16 -5.83 13.03 -14.54
C ALA A 16 -7.34 13.10 -14.85
N ALA A 17 -7.97 11.96 -15.18
CA ALA A 17 -9.40 11.91 -15.48
C ALA A 17 -10.28 12.08 -14.24
N ALA A 18 -9.95 11.40 -13.14
CA ALA A 18 -10.75 11.43 -11.92
C ALA A 18 -10.45 12.65 -11.04
N PHE A 19 -9.27 13.25 -11.19
CA PHE A 19 -8.80 14.38 -10.41
C PHE A 19 -8.16 15.43 -11.34
N PRO A 20 -8.96 16.21 -12.12
CA PRO A 20 -8.45 17.03 -13.23
C PRO A 20 -7.83 18.37 -12.83
N ARG A 21 -8.07 18.91 -11.62
CA ARG A 21 -7.65 20.29 -11.25
C ARG A 21 -6.68 20.30 -10.09
N ALA A 22 -5.39 20.57 -10.33
CA ALA A 22 -4.41 20.67 -9.24
C ALA A 22 -4.29 22.13 -8.79
N GLY A 23 -4.44 22.37 -7.49
CA GLY A 23 -4.29 23.70 -6.91
C GLY A 23 -2.84 24.08 -6.61
N SER A 24 -1.90 23.12 -6.63
CA SER A 24 -0.48 23.38 -6.33
C SER A 24 0.47 22.39 -7.03
N ARG A 25 1.77 22.73 -7.07
CA ARG A 25 2.83 21.82 -7.54
C ARG A 25 2.94 20.56 -6.68
N ALA A 26 2.77 20.68 -5.37
CA ALA A 26 2.79 19.53 -4.47
C ALA A 26 1.65 18.55 -4.80
N GLU A 27 0.47 19.07 -5.11
CA GLU A 27 -0.68 18.25 -5.53
C GLU A 27 -0.45 17.56 -6.88
N GLN A 28 0.26 18.21 -7.82
CA GLN A 28 0.67 17.57 -9.06
C GLN A 28 1.66 16.41 -8.83
N LEU A 29 2.64 16.61 -7.96
CA LEU A 29 3.59 15.56 -7.59
C LEU A 29 2.89 14.40 -6.87
N PHE A 30 1.91 14.70 -6.01
CA PHE A 30 1.07 13.68 -5.38
C PHE A 30 0.28 12.87 -6.42
N ARG A 31 -0.36 13.54 -7.39
CA ARG A 31 -1.06 12.85 -8.49
C ARG A 31 -0.13 11.97 -9.30
N PHE A 32 1.09 12.45 -9.54
CA PHE A 32 2.08 11.66 -10.25
C PHE A 32 2.47 10.40 -9.45
N ALA A 33 2.79 10.55 -8.16
CA ALA A 33 3.16 9.43 -7.30
C ALA A 33 2.00 8.43 -7.12
N ALA A 34 0.80 8.92 -6.81
CA ALA A 34 -0.40 8.09 -6.70
C ALA A 34 -0.76 7.40 -8.03
N GLY A 35 -0.66 8.13 -9.15
CA GLY A 35 -0.91 7.60 -10.48
C GLY A 35 0.09 6.53 -10.89
N ALA A 36 1.38 6.74 -10.64
CA ALA A 36 2.42 5.73 -10.89
C ALA A 36 2.16 4.45 -10.07
N LEU A 37 1.80 4.61 -8.79
CA LEU A 37 1.52 3.47 -7.91
C LEU A 37 0.25 2.72 -8.33
N LEU A 38 -0.84 3.43 -8.61
CA LEU A 38 -2.06 2.85 -9.17
C LEU A 38 -1.77 2.13 -10.49
N GLY A 39 -0.92 2.71 -11.33
CA GLY A 39 -0.47 2.14 -12.59
C GLY A 39 0.21 0.77 -12.42
N LEU A 40 1.16 0.67 -11.49
CA LEU A 40 1.80 -0.60 -11.14
C LEU A 40 0.78 -1.62 -10.61
N GLY A 41 -0.09 -1.21 -9.68
CA GLY A 41 -1.12 -2.09 -9.13
C GLY A 41 -2.11 -2.59 -10.18
N ILE A 42 -2.59 -1.70 -11.08
CA ILE A 42 -3.49 -2.06 -12.18
C ILE A 42 -2.79 -3.00 -13.16
N SER A 43 -1.52 -2.75 -13.49
CA SER A 43 -0.76 -3.64 -14.38
C SER A 43 -0.65 -5.06 -13.80
N GLY A 44 -0.37 -5.18 -12.50
CA GLY A 44 -0.32 -6.45 -11.79
C GLY A 44 -1.69 -7.12 -11.71
N ALA A 45 -2.75 -6.37 -11.39
CA ALA A 45 -4.12 -6.88 -11.33
C ALA A 45 -4.62 -7.36 -12.70
N LEU A 46 -4.31 -6.64 -13.79
CA LEU A 46 -4.63 -7.08 -15.14
C LEU A 46 -3.84 -8.32 -15.54
N SER A 47 -2.55 -8.40 -15.18
CA SER A 47 -1.73 -9.60 -15.39
C SER A 47 -2.36 -10.82 -14.70
N MET A 48 -2.73 -10.66 -13.42
CA MET A 48 -3.46 -11.66 -12.66
C MET A 48 -4.78 -12.05 -13.35
N ALA A 49 -5.62 -11.08 -13.72
CA ALA A 49 -6.92 -11.34 -14.35
C ALA A 49 -6.80 -12.14 -15.65
N LEU A 50 -5.84 -11.79 -16.52
CA LEU A 50 -5.62 -12.51 -17.77
C LEU A 50 -5.16 -13.95 -17.52
N ARG A 51 -4.27 -14.17 -16.55
CA ARG A 51 -3.79 -15.50 -16.18
C ARG A 51 -4.91 -16.38 -15.62
N LEU A 52 -5.73 -15.83 -14.72
CA LEU A 52 -6.91 -16.52 -14.19
C LEU A 52 -7.95 -16.83 -15.28
N ALA A 53 -7.99 -16.04 -16.36
CA ALA A 53 -8.83 -16.29 -17.52
C ALA A 53 -8.21 -17.25 -18.55
N GLY A 54 -7.00 -17.78 -18.32
CA GLY A 54 -6.29 -18.64 -19.27
C GLY A 54 -5.75 -17.90 -20.50
N LEU A 55 -5.57 -16.57 -20.41
CA LEU A 55 -5.13 -15.71 -21.52
C LEU A 55 -3.67 -15.28 -21.33
N PRO A 56 -2.92 -15.10 -22.43
CA PRO A 56 -1.56 -14.56 -22.35
C PRO A 56 -1.60 -13.08 -21.93
N ALA A 57 -0.71 -12.66 -21.03
CA ALA A 57 -0.63 -11.29 -20.52
C ALA A 57 0.06 -10.21 -21.40
N PRO A 58 0.95 -10.49 -22.38
CA PRO A 58 1.79 -9.45 -23.01
C PRO A 58 1.04 -8.31 -23.73
N TRP A 59 -0.18 -8.57 -24.22
CA TRP A 59 -0.94 -7.56 -24.96
C TRP A 59 -1.52 -6.46 -24.06
N LYS A 60 -1.66 -6.71 -22.75
CA LYS A 60 -2.22 -5.74 -21.81
C LYS A 60 -1.41 -4.45 -21.75
N ASP A 61 -0.09 -4.53 -21.85
CA ASP A 61 0.78 -3.36 -21.70
C ASP A 61 0.61 -2.39 -22.88
N ARG A 62 0.42 -2.94 -24.09
CA ARG A 62 0.10 -2.13 -25.28
C ARG A 62 -1.29 -1.51 -25.15
N ALA A 63 -2.27 -2.28 -24.67
CA ALA A 63 -3.61 -1.76 -24.42
C ALA A 63 -3.60 -0.63 -23.37
N LEU A 64 -2.82 -0.77 -22.30
CA LEU A 64 -2.63 0.26 -21.27
C LEU A 64 -1.98 1.53 -21.84
N VAL A 65 -0.96 1.42 -22.69
CA VAL A 65 -0.35 2.58 -23.36
C VAL A 65 -1.39 3.30 -24.22
N VAL A 66 -2.10 2.56 -25.08
CA VAL A 66 -3.10 3.16 -26.01
C VAL A 66 -4.24 3.80 -25.24
N ALA A 67 -4.83 3.09 -24.27
CA ALA A 67 -5.92 3.60 -23.45
C ALA A 67 -5.48 4.80 -22.60
N GLY A 68 -4.31 4.73 -21.97
CA GLY A 68 -3.74 5.81 -21.18
C GLY A 68 -3.50 7.06 -22.02
N ALA A 69 -2.90 6.92 -23.20
CA ALA A 69 -2.68 8.03 -24.13
C ALA A 69 -4.00 8.65 -24.60
N ALA A 70 -4.99 7.83 -24.98
CA ALA A 70 -6.30 8.29 -25.41
C ALA A 70 -7.02 9.10 -24.30
N VAL A 71 -6.98 8.61 -23.06
CA VAL A 71 -7.56 9.30 -21.90
C VAL A 71 -6.82 10.61 -21.63
N LEU A 72 -5.49 10.64 -21.68
CA LEU A 72 -4.72 11.87 -21.49
C LEU A 72 -5.04 12.92 -22.55
N VAL A 73 -5.18 12.52 -23.82
CA VAL A 73 -5.62 13.41 -24.91
C VAL A 73 -7.02 13.95 -24.64
N ALA A 74 -7.97 13.09 -24.26
CA ALA A 74 -9.33 13.50 -23.95
C ALA A 74 -9.42 14.45 -22.74
N VAL A 75 -8.62 14.21 -21.70
CA VAL A 75 -8.56 15.07 -20.51
C VAL A 75 -7.87 16.40 -20.83
N ARG A 76 -6.81 16.41 -21.63
CA ARG A 76 -6.16 17.64 -22.09
C ARG A 76 -7.12 18.53 -22.87
N GLY A 77 -7.97 17.92 -23.72
CA GLY A 77 -9.03 18.64 -24.45
C GLY A 77 -10.09 19.29 -23.55
N ARG A 78 -10.26 18.82 -22.30
CA ARG A 78 -11.19 19.41 -21.32
C ARG A 78 -10.59 20.57 -20.51
N GLY A 79 -9.33 20.93 -20.77
CA GLY A 79 -8.64 22.04 -20.11
C GLY A 79 -8.18 21.68 -18.70
N LEU A 80 -7.01 21.06 -18.58
CA LEU A 80 -6.27 20.97 -17.32
C LEU A 80 -5.95 22.38 -16.85
N ARG A 81 -6.67 22.88 -15.84
CA ARG A 81 -6.45 24.22 -15.27
C ARG A 81 -5.56 24.11 -14.04
N LEU A 82 -4.42 24.78 -14.09
CA LEU A 82 -3.67 25.20 -12.91
C LEU A 82 -4.40 26.39 -12.31
N GLU A 83 -5.07 26.21 -11.17
CA GLU A 83 -5.51 27.37 -10.40
C GLU A 83 -4.27 27.97 -9.74
N ALA A 84 -3.99 29.23 -10.04
CA ALA A 84 -2.85 29.97 -9.50
C ALA A 84 -3.11 30.33 -8.02
N GLY A 85 -3.15 29.34 -7.15
CA GLY A 85 -3.20 29.48 -5.70
C GLY A 85 -1.83 29.19 -5.09
N VAL A 86 -0.79 29.94 -5.48
CA VAL A 86 0.56 29.72 -4.95
C VAL A 86 0.71 30.49 -3.65
N VAL A 87 0.43 29.85 -2.52
CA VAL A 87 1.08 30.24 -1.27
C VAL A 87 2.52 29.73 -1.38
N ARG A 88 3.47 30.64 -1.68
CA ARG A 88 4.91 30.34 -1.64
C ARG A 88 5.34 30.16 -0.18
N ALA A 89 5.09 28.99 0.39
CA ALA A 89 5.86 28.58 1.56
C ALA A 89 7.25 28.16 1.07
N CYS A 90 8.30 28.83 1.54
CA CYS A 90 9.66 28.38 1.27
C CYS A 90 9.85 27.02 1.95
N SER A 91 10.27 26.00 1.19
CA SER A 91 10.70 24.76 1.82
C SER A 91 11.90 25.07 2.69
N ASP A 92 11.87 24.59 3.94
CA ASP A 92 13.05 24.63 4.79
C ASP A 92 14.17 23.86 4.07
N ARG A 93 15.24 24.58 3.70
CA ARG A 93 16.34 24.03 2.92
C ARG A 93 17.06 22.92 3.70
N ILE A 94 17.06 23.01 5.03
CA ILE A 94 17.67 22.01 5.90
C ILE A 94 16.86 20.72 5.84
N LEU A 95 15.53 20.80 5.99
CA LEU A 95 14.66 19.62 5.86
C LEU A 95 14.73 18.99 4.47
N ALA A 96 14.76 19.80 3.41
CA ALA A 96 14.88 19.28 2.05
C ALA A 96 16.25 18.60 1.79
N ALA A 97 17.34 19.17 2.31
CA ALA A 97 18.67 18.57 2.22
C ALA A 97 18.77 17.27 3.03
N ALA A 98 18.19 17.24 4.23
CA ALA A 98 18.13 16.06 5.07
C ALA A 98 17.31 14.94 4.39
N ASP A 99 16.16 15.27 3.80
CA ASP A 99 15.31 14.33 3.07
C ASP A 99 16.05 13.73 1.87
N ALA A 100 16.73 14.58 1.08
CA ALA A 100 17.55 14.12 -0.05
C ALA A 100 18.72 13.22 0.39
N ALA A 101 19.41 13.57 1.47
CA ALA A 101 20.51 12.77 2.02
C ALA A 101 20.02 11.41 2.56
N ALA A 102 18.90 11.40 3.29
CA ALA A 102 18.27 10.18 3.79
C ALA A 102 17.80 9.28 2.63
N ALA A 103 17.15 9.86 1.62
CA ALA A 103 16.71 9.13 0.44
C ALA A 103 17.88 8.51 -0.33
N LEU A 104 18.98 9.25 -0.50
CA LEU A 104 20.19 8.74 -1.14
C LEU A 104 20.83 7.59 -0.35
N LEU A 105 20.91 7.73 0.98
CA LEU A 105 21.43 6.67 1.85
C LEU A 105 20.57 5.41 1.79
N VAL A 106 19.25 5.55 1.95
CA VAL A 106 18.31 4.42 1.86
C VAL A 106 18.38 3.76 0.48
N PHE A 107 18.45 4.55 -0.60
CA PHE A 107 18.63 4.02 -1.95
C PHE A 107 19.94 3.24 -2.10
N ALA A 108 21.07 3.78 -1.63
CA ALA A 108 22.36 3.11 -1.71
C ALA A 108 22.35 1.78 -0.95
N LEU A 109 21.81 1.75 0.27
CA LEU A 109 21.66 0.54 1.07
C LEU A 109 20.70 -0.47 0.43
N PHE A 110 19.62 0.00 -0.19
CA PHE A 110 18.67 -0.86 -0.91
C PHE A 110 19.35 -1.55 -2.09
N VAL A 111 20.09 -0.78 -2.90
CA VAL A 111 20.82 -1.30 -4.06
C VAL A 111 21.87 -2.31 -3.60
N GLU A 112 22.63 -1.96 -2.57
CA GLU A 112 23.65 -2.84 -1.98
C GLU A 112 23.05 -4.18 -1.54
N HIS A 113 21.94 -4.15 -0.81
CA HIS A 113 21.27 -5.35 -0.35
C HIS A 113 20.69 -6.17 -1.51
N THR A 114 20.10 -5.50 -2.51
CA THR A 114 19.55 -6.15 -3.71
C THR A 114 20.65 -6.84 -4.53
N VAL A 115 21.86 -6.24 -4.60
CA VAL A 115 23.01 -6.86 -5.27
C VAL A 115 23.47 -8.11 -4.54
N ARG A 116 23.49 -8.10 -3.20
CA ARG A 116 23.88 -9.26 -2.38
C ARG A 116 22.81 -10.36 -2.36
N TYR A 117 21.55 -9.97 -2.38
CA TYR A 117 20.39 -10.87 -2.25
C TYR A 117 19.38 -10.57 -3.38
N PRO A 118 19.70 -10.92 -4.64
CA PRO A 118 18.86 -10.60 -5.80
C PRO A 118 17.46 -11.21 -5.71
N ASP A 119 17.32 -12.34 -5.01
CA ASP A 119 16.05 -13.02 -4.78
C ASP A 119 15.28 -12.53 -3.54
N GLY A 120 15.81 -11.53 -2.83
CA GLY A 120 15.21 -10.97 -1.62
C GLY A 120 15.35 -11.89 -0.39
N GLY A 121 14.49 -11.67 0.60
CA GLY A 121 14.44 -12.43 1.85
C GLY A 121 13.73 -13.77 1.72
N TRP A 122 13.53 -14.45 2.84
CA TRP A 122 12.87 -15.76 2.87
C TRP A 122 11.46 -15.70 2.28
N ASP A 123 10.62 -14.74 2.71
CA ASP A 123 9.26 -14.53 2.16
C ASP A 123 9.26 -14.29 0.65
N ALA A 124 10.18 -13.47 0.16
CA ALA A 124 10.29 -13.24 -1.28
C ALA A 124 10.62 -14.53 -2.01
N ARG A 125 11.57 -15.32 -1.53
CA ARG A 125 11.92 -16.59 -2.17
C ARG A 125 10.83 -17.65 -2.07
N ALA A 126 10.19 -17.79 -0.92
CA ALA A 126 9.25 -18.86 -0.63
C ALA A 126 7.83 -18.57 -1.14
N ILE A 127 7.46 -17.29 -1.30
CA ILE A 127 6.10 -16.87 -1.63
C ILE A 127 6.11 -16.07 -2.94
N TRP A 128 6.70 -14.87 -2.92
CA TRP A 128 6.44 -13.86 -3.95
C TRP A 128 7.14 -14.18 -5.27
N ASN A 129 8.46 -14.40 -5.22
CA ASN A 129 9.29 -14.74 -6.36
C ASN A 129 9.08 -16.19 -6.79
N LEU A 130 8.73 -17.11 -5.87
CA LEU A 130 8.33 -18.47 -6.26
C LEU A 130 7.12 -18.44 -7.20
N HIS A 131 6.04 -17.77 -6.77
CA HIS A 131 4.86 -17.59 -7.61
C HIS A 131 5.18 -16.81 -8.89
N ALA A 132 6.00 -15.75 -8.82
CA ALA A 132 6.38 -14.99 -10.01
C ALA A 132 7.12 -15.87 -11.04
N ARG A 133 8.05 -16.72 -10.60
CA ARG A 133 8.79 -17.66 -11.46
C ARG A 133 7.85 -18.73 -12.04
N ALA A 134 6.90 -19.26 -11.25
CA ALA A 134 5.89 -20.17 -11.74
C ALA A 134 5.02 -19.54 -12.84
N LEU A 135 4.52 -18.31 -12.60
CA LEU A 135 3.73 -17.54 -13.58
C LEU A 135 4.54 -17.10 -14.81
N HIS A 136 5.85 -16.93 -14.67
CA HIS A 136 6.73 -16.59 -15.79
C HIS A 136 7.01 -17.82 -16.68
N ARG A 137 7.40 -18.95 -16.07
CA ARG A 137 7.79 -20.18 -16.77
C ARG A 137 6.61 -20.96 -17.33
N ALA A 138 5.49 -20.97 -16.61
CA ALA A 138 4.29 -21.72 -16.97
C ALA A 138 3.03 -20.87 -16.75
N PRO A 139 2.83 -19.80 -17.55
CA PRO A 139 1.84 -18.74 -17.28
C PRO A 139 0.38 -19.16 -17.19
N LEU A 140 0.04 -20.36 -17.67
CA LEU A 140 -1.31 -20.92 -17.66
C LEU A 140 -1.45 -22.15 -16.72
N ARG A 141 -0.37 -22.60 -16.08
CA ARG A 141 -0.36 -23.72 -15.14
C ARG A 141 -0.55 -23.22 -13.71
N LEU A 142 -1.73 -22.69 -13.44
CA LEU A 142 -2.09 -22.13 -12.14
C LEU A 142 -2.12 -23.17 -11.02
N ASP A 143 -2.30 -24.45 -11.37
CA ASP A 143 -2.17 -25.58 -10.45
C ASP A 143 -0.80 -25.63 -9.76
N LEU A 144 0.27 -25.23 -10.46
CA LEU A 144 1.62 -25.17 -9.89
C LEU A 144 1.79 -23.97 -8.94
N ALA A 145 1.14 -22.84 -9.25
CA ALA A 145 1.21 -21.63 -8.43
C ALA A 145 0.33 -21.71 -7.18
N PHE A 146 -0.67 -22.59 -7.16
CA PHE A 146 -1.63 -22.70 -6.05
C PHE A 146 -1.67 -24.08 -5.41
N SER A 147 -0.56 -24.84 -5.54
CA SER A 147 -0.52 -26.20 -5.00
C SER A 147 -0.72 -26.20 -3.48
N PRO A 148 -1.70 -26.94 -2.95
CA PRO A 148 -1.90 -27.08 -1.50
C PRO A 148 -0.78 -27.91 -0.84
N GLU A 149 0.09 -28.55 -1.63
CA GLU A 149 1.22 -29.35 -1.14
C GLU A 149 2.37 -28.49 -0.59
N MET A 150 2.36 -27.17 -0.84
CA MET A 150 3.34 -26.21 -0.33
C MET A 150 2.63 -25.11 0.48
N PRO A 151 2.07 -25.42 1.67
CA PRO A 151 1.32 -24.44 2.45
C PRO A 151 2.17 -23.23 2.87
N GLU A 152 3.49 -23.40 3.03
CA GLU A 152 4.45 -22.33 3.35
C GLU A 152 4.63 -21.32 2.22
N ALA A 153 4.26 -21.69 0.98
CA ALA A 153 4.23 -20.76 -0.15
C ALA A 153 3.01 -19.83 -0.10
N HIS A 154 2.09 -20.01 0.85
CA HIS A 154 0.84 -19.25 0.95
C HIS A 154 0.05 -19.22 -0.36
N PRO A 155 -0.35 -20.40 -0.91
CA PRO A 155 -1.06 -20.48 -2.19
C PRO A 155 -2.41 -19.76 -2.19
N ASP A 156 -2.94 -19.39 -1.01
CA ASP A 156 -4.17 -18.61 -0.89
C ASP A 156 -3.94 -17.10 -1.04
N TYR A 157 -2.70 -16.61 -1.10
CA TYR A 157 -2.42 -15.19 -1.28
C TYR A 157 -2.71 -14.72 -2.71
N PRO A 158 -3.32 -13.52 -2.89
CA PRO A 158 -3.61 -13.01 -4.22
C PRO A 158 -2.33 -12.58 -4.97
N LEU A 159 -2.41 -12.62 -6.31
CA LEU A 159 -1.23 -12.63 -7.18
C LEU A 159 -0.79 -11.26 -7.73
N LEU A 160 -1.29 -10.11 -7.23
CA LEU A 160 -0.95 -8.82 -7.85
C LEU A 160 0.56 -8.60 -7.94
N VAL A 161 1.29 -8.81 -6.85
CA VAL A 161 2.75 -8.63 -6.82
C VAL A 161 3.46 -9.73 -7.62
N PRO A 162 3.21 -11.04 -7.40
CA PRO A 162 3.80 -12.09 -8.23
C PRO A 162 3.58 -11.92 -9.74
N ALA A 163 2.38 -11.54 -10.16
CA ALA A 163 2.05 -11.36 -11.57
C ALA A 163 2.77 -10.15 -12.17
N LEU A 164 2.92 -9.06 -11.41
CA LEU A 164 3.69 -7.88 -11.82
C LEU A 164 5.18 -8.22 -11.97
N VAL A 165 5.74 -8.99 -11.04
CA VAL A 165 7.14 -9.44 -11.10
C VAL A 165 7.36 -10.44 -12.25
N ALA A 166 6.42 -11.35 -12.50
CA ALA A 166 6.48 -12.28 -13.63
C ALA A 166 6.52 -11.55 -14.98
N ASP A 167 5.77 -10.45 -15.12
CA ASP A 167 5.83 -9.59 -16.30
C ASP A 167 7.20 -8.90 -16.41
N ALA A 168 7.77 -8.45 -15.29
CA ALA A 168 9.09 -7.86 -15.26
C ALA A 168 10.19 -8.87 -15.66
N PHE A 169 10.10 -10.13 -15.21
CA PHE A 169 10.97 -11.22 -15.69
C PHE A 169 10.80 -11.45 -17.19
N GLY A 170 9.58 -11.36 -17.73
CA GLY A 170 9.32 -11.43 -19.17
C GLY A 170 10.05 -10.37 -20.01
N VAL A 171 10.38 -9.23 -19.42
CA VAL A 171 11.05 -8.11 -20.10
C VAL A 171 12.56 -8.09 -19.86
N ALA A 172 13.00 -8.39 -18.64
CA ALA A 172 14.38 -8.23 -18.20
C ALA A 172 15.15 -9.55 -18.06
N GLY A 173 14.45 -10.69 -18.13
CA GLY A 173 14.97 -12.02 -17.80
C GLY A 173 14.78 -12.36 -16.33
N GLU A 174 14.67 -13.65 -16.04
CA GLU A 174 14.43 -14.19 -14.69
C GLU A 174 15.65 -13.98 -13.75
N ASP A 175 16.87 -14.05 -14.29
CA ASP A 175 18.13 -13.89 -13.53
C ASP A 175 18.54 -12.41 -13.34
N SER A 176 17.62 -11.47 -13.61
CA SER A 176 17.85 -10.04 -13.49
C SER A 176 17.40 -9.47 -12.14
N TYR A 177 17.71 -8.21 -11.87
CA TYR A 177 17.21 -7.45 -10.71
C TYR A 177 15.76 -6.95 -10.87
N ALA A 178 14.92 -7.63 -11.67
CA ALA A 178 13.57 -7.20 -11.98
C ALA A 178 12.66 -7.12 -10.73
N SER A 179 12.66 -8.15 -9.89
CA SER A 179 11.89 -8.19 -8.64
C SER A 179 12.34 -7.08 -7.67
N GLY A 180 13.66 -6.92 -7.49
CA GLY A 180 14.25 -5.84 -6.69
C GLY A 180 13.89 -4.44 -7.21
N SER A 181 13.81 -4.26 -8.54
CA SER A 181 13.41 -2.99 -9.16
C SER A 181 11.94 -2.66 -8.89
N ILE A 182 11.06 -3.65 -8.92
CA ILE A 182 9.64 -3.48 -8.54
C ILE A 182 9.53 -3.14 -7.05
N ALA A 183 10.25 -3.85 -6.19
CA ALA A 183 10.26 -3.57 -4.75
C ALA A 183 10.76 -2.15 -4.43
N LEU A 184 11.84 -1.71 -5.09
CA LEU A 184 12.36 -0.36 -4.98
C LEU A 184 11.35 0.68 -5.44
N ALA A 185 10.65 0.43 -6.56
CA ALA A 185 9.62 1.33 -7.07
C ALA A 185 8.50 1.51 -6.05
N PHE A 186 8.00 0.44 -5.42
CA PHE A 186 7.00 0.53 -4.36
C PHE A 186 7.50 1.28 -3.11
N ALA A 187 8.74 1.02 -2.68
CA ALA A 187 9.35 1.72 -1.55
C ALA A 187 9.49 3.23 -1.82
N ALA A 188 10.02 3.60 -2.98
CA ALA A 188 10.17 5.00 -3.38
C ALA A 188 8.81 5.71 -3.54
N LEU A 189 7.82 5.02 -4.11
CA LEU A 189 6.47 5.57 -4.28
C LEU A 189 5.72 5.70 -2.96
N LEU A 190 5.95 4.82 -1.97
CA LEU A 190 5.42 5.01 -0.60
C LEU A 190 5.92 6.33 0.00
N VAL A 191 7.23 6.57 -0.04
CA VAL A 191 7.84 7.83 0.44
C VAL A 191 7.26 9.02 -0.33
N ALA A 192 7.21 8.92 -1.65
CA ALA A 192 6.71 10.01 -2.50
C ALA A 192 5.24 10.33 -2.24
N VAL A 193 4.35 9.32 -2.15
CA VAL A 193 2.92 9.52 -1.88
C VAL A 193 2.71 10.19 -0.53
N VAL A 194 3.38 9.72 0.53
CA VAL A 194 3.24 10.26 1.88
C VAL A 194 3.77 11.70 1.94
N GLY A 195 4.99 11.94 1.45
CA GLY A 195 5.62 13.26 1.43
C GLY A 195 4.85 14.28 0.60
N THR A 196 4.47 13.93 -0.63
CA THR A 196 3.76 14.87 -1.52
C THR A 196 2.31 15.10 -1.09
N SER A 197 1.63 14.10 -0.50
CA SER A 197 0.28 14.27 0.07
C SER A 197 0.29 15.23 1.28
N ALA A 198 1.26 15.08 2.17
CA ALA A 198 1.46 16.00 3.30
C ALA A 198 1.84 17.41 2.80
N ALA A 199 2.73 17.51 1.81
CA ALA A 199 3.08 18.78 1.17
C ALA A 199 1.87 19.49 0.56
N ALA A 200 1.00 18.74 -0.13
CA ALA A 200 -0.20 19.28 -0.76
C ALA A 200 -1.25 19.74 0.26
N SER A 201 -1.30 19.10 1.42
CA SER A 201 -2.29 19.41 2.47
C SER A 201 -1.83 20.50 3.43
N LEU A 202 -0.53 20.52 3.77
CA LEU A 202 0.01 21.23 4.93
C LEU A 202 1.26 22.06 4.62
N GLY A 203 1.75 22.02 3.38
CA GLY A 203 2.91 22.79 2.90
C GLY A 203 4.24 22.00 2.90
N PRO A 204 5.29 22.54 2.25
CA PRO A 204 6.51 21.79 1.93
C PRO A 204 7.26 21.22 3.13
N ALA A 205 7.30 21.95 4.26
CA ALA A 205 7.96 21.48 5.48
C ALA A 205 7.29 20.21 6.05
N ALA A 206 5.95 20.16 6.05
CA ALA A 206 5.21 18.97 6.44
C ALA A 206 5.48 17.80 5.48
N GLY A 207 5.66 18.09 4.19
CA GLY A 207 6.03 17.10 3.20
C GLY A 207 7.40 16.48 3.42
N CYS A 208 8.43 17.31 3.63
CA CYS A 208 9.78 16.83 3.94
C CYS A 208 9.80 16.05 5.26
N ALA A 209 9.10 16.53 6.30
CA ALA A 209 8.99 15.82 7.57
C ALA A 209 8.30 14.46 7.42
N ALA A 210 7.24 14.37 6.61
CA ALA A 210 6.55 13.11 6.34
C ALA A 210 7.43 12.12 5.58
N ALA A 211 8.16 12.58 4.56
CA ALA A 211 9.10 11.74 3.81
C ALA A 211 10.25 11.24 4.71
N LEU A 212 10.85 12.14 5.49
CA LEU A 212 11.89 11.81 6.48
C LEU A 212 11.43 10.78 7.51
N LEU A 213 10.19 10.87 8.01
CA LEU A 213 9.66 9.86 8.93
C LEU A 213 9.59 8.47 8.29
N VAL A 214 9.14 8.38 7.04
CA VAL A 214 9.07 7.09 6.33
C VAL A 214 10.47 6.54 6.04
N LEU A 215 11.38 7.40 5.56
CA LEU A 215 12.78 7.04 5.32
C LEU A 215 13.51 6.66 6.62
N GLY A 216 13.08 7.23 7.75
CA GLY A 216 13.61 6.96 9.08
C GLY A 216 13.15 5.64 9.69
N PHE A 217 12.30 4.85 9.02
CA PHE A 217 11.96 3.50 9.46
C PHE A 217 12.99 2.49 8.91
N PRO A 218 13.82 1.84 9.76
CA PRO A 218 14.64 0.71 9.33
C PRO A 218 13.84 -0.39 8.62
N ALA A 219 12.59 -0.62 9.04
CA ALA A 219 11.67 -1.57 8.42
C ALA A 219 11.39 -1.28 6.93
N LEU A 220 11.46 -0.01 6.48
CA LEU A 220 11.31 0.30 5.05
C LEU A 220 12.44 -0.35 4.25
N LEU A 221 13.68 -0.20 4.71
CA LEU A 221 14.84 -0.80 4.08
C LEU A 221 14.80 -2.32 4.22
N GLN A 222 14.55 -2.84 5.42
CA GLN A 222 14.53 -4.27 5.69
C GLN A 222 13.47 -4.99 4.85
N LEU A 223 12.22 -4.53 4.87
CA LEU A 223 11.12 -5.17 4.14
C LEU A 223 11.17 -4.87 2.65
N GLY A 224 11.61 -3.66 2.27
CA GLY A 224 11.71 -3.26 0.87
C GLY A 224 12.81 -4.03 0.14
N ALA A 225 14.03 -4.04 0.68
CA ALA A 225 15.16 -4.68 0.04
C ALA A 225 15.06 -6.22 0.08
N THR A 226 14.35 -6.77 1.07
CA THR A 226 14.00 -8.20 1.09
C THR A 226 12.80 -8.55 0.20
N GLN A 227 12.24 -7.60 -0.55
CA GLN A 227 11.19 -7.79 -1.54
C GLN A 227 9.87 -8.34 -0.93
N CYS A 228 9.55 -7.94 0.31
CA CYS A 228 8.32 -8.33 0.97
C CYS A 228 7.11 -7.54 0.42
N ALA A 229 5.98 -8.24 0.20
CA ALA A 229 4.73 -7.62 -0.26
C ALA A 229 4.11 -6.62 0.75
N ASP A 230 4.61 -6.58 1.99
CA ASP A 230 4.21 -5.61 3.01
C ASP A 230 4.49 -4.15 2.55
N VAL A 231 5.54 -3.91 1.76
CA VAL A 231 5.85 -2.56 1.22
C VAL A 231 4.88 -2.13 0.11
N PRO A 232 4.61 -2.94 -0.94
CA PRO A 232 3.53 -2.66 -1.88
C PRO A 232 2.17 -2.41 -1.20
N LEU A 233 1.83 -3.22 -0.20
CA LEU A 233 0.58 -3.09 0.55
C LEU A 233 0.53 -1.76 1.32
N ALA A 234 1.62 -1.40 2.02
CA ALA A 234 1.74 -0.12 2.72
C ALA A 234 1.58 1.07 1.77
N ALA A 235 2.23 1.01 0.60
CA ALA A 235 2.17 2.05 -0.42
C ALA A 235 0.74 2.24 -0.95
N LEU A 236 0.05 1.15 -1.29
CA LEU A 236 -1.31 1.18 -1.83
C LEU A 236 -2.31 1.65 -0.77
N LEU A 237 -2.15 1.22 0.50
CA LEU A 237 -3.00 1.69 1.60
C LEU A 237 -2.79 3.18 1.86
N ALA A 238 -1.54 3.65 1.92
CA ALA A 238 -1.23 5.07 2.07
C ALA A 238 -1.83 5.91 0.93
N THR A 239 -1.81 5.38 -0.30
CA THR A 239 -2.42 6.02 -1.47
C THR A 239 -3.95 6.07 -1.36
N ALA A 240 -4.59 4.97 -0.95
CA ALA A 240 -6.02 4.93 -0.72
C ALA A 240 -6.46 5.95 0.35
N CYS A 241 -5.74 5.99 1.48
CA CYS A 241 -5.96 6.96 2.55
C CYS A 241 -5.76 8.40 2.07
N ALA A 242 -4.66 8.68 1.37
CA ALA A 242 -4.37 10.02 0.84
C ALA A 242 -5.45 10.48 -0.16
N LEU A 243 -5.87 9.62 -1.08
CA LEU A 243 -6.95 9.93 -2.03
C LEU A 243 -8.29 10.16 -1.35
N ALA A 244 -8.61 9.41 -0.30
CA ALA A 244 -9.82 9.62 0.50
C ALA A 244 -9.78 10.99 1.22
N VAL A 245 -8.64 11.34 1.82
CA VAL A 245 -8.41 12.63 2.48
C VAL A 245 -8.48 13.80 1.49
N HIS A 246 -7.85 13.68 0.33
CA HIS A 246 -7.83 14.71 -0.72
C HIS A 246 -9.15 14.83 -1.49
N ALA A 247 -10.11 13.93 -1.28
CA ALA A 247 -11.34 13.94 -2.04
C ALA A 247 -12.13 15.24 -1.90
N ARG A 248 -12.16 15.86 -0.71
CA ARG A 248 -12.93 17.10 -0.43
C ARG A 248 -14.37 17.05 -0.99
N GLY A 249 -15.00 15.87 -0.96
CA GLY A 249 -16.34 15.61 -1.51
C GLY A 249 -16.41 15.25 -3.01
N GLY A 250 -15.29 15.27 -3.73
CA GLY A 250 -15.16 14.87 -5.13
C GLY A 250 -15.23 13.35 -5.32
N ARG A 251 -16.17 12.91 -6.17
CA ARG A 251 -16.40 11.48 -6.46
C ARG A 251 -15.21 10.79 -7.10
N GLY A 252 -14.46 11.47 -7.97
CA GLY A 252 -13.34 10.88 -8.70
C GLY A 252 -12.20 10.43 -7.80
N SER A 253 -11.79 11.25 -6.82
CA SER A 253 -10.76 10.86 -5.86
C SER A 253 -11.20 9.67 -4.99
N LEU A 254 -12.49 9.60 -4.62
CA LEU A 254 -13.04 8.48 -3.85
C LEU A 254 -13.08 7.19 -4.69
N LEU A 255 -13.45 7.27 -5.98
CA LEU A 255 -13.35 6.13 -6.89
C LEU A 255 -11.91 5.61 -6.97
N LEU A 256 -10.91 6.49 -7.07
CA LEU A 256 -9.50 6.08 -7.06
C LEU A 256 -9.05 5.53 -5.70
N ALA A 257 -9.56 6.08 -4.58
CA ALA A 257 -9.30 5.55 -3.25
C ALA A 257 -9.85 4.11 -3.11
N GLY A 258 -11.05 3.87 -3.66
CA GLY A 258 -11.65 2.55 -3.76
C GLY A 258 -10.83 1.58 -4.60
N LEU A 259 -10.37 2.03 -5.77
CA LEU A 259 -9.49 1.27 -6.64
C LEU A 259 -8.20 0.90 -5.90
N ALA A 260 -7.51 1.87 -5.29
CA ALA A 260 -6.30 1.64 -4.48
C ALA A 260 -6.55 0.63 -3.36
N ALA A 261 -7.66 0.77 -2.63
CA ALA A 261 -8.03 -0.17 -1.56
C ALA A 261 -8.27 -1.59 -2.09
N SER A 262 -8.90 -1.74 -3.26
CA SER A 262 -9.08 -3.07 -3.87
C SER A 262 -7.76 -3.68 -4.36
N LEU A 263 -6.79 -2.84 -4.78
CA LEU A 263 -5.43 -3.29 -5.12
C LEU A 263 -4.67 -3.74 -3.87
N CYS A 264 -4.88 -3.11 -2.70
CA CYS A 264 -4.41 -3.64 -1.42
C CYS A 264 -4.90 -5.07 -1.21
N ALA A 265 -6.21 -5.30 -1.40
CA ALA A 265 -6.83 -6.61 -1.21
C ALA A 265 -6.32 -7.68 -2.20
N LEU A 266 -5.79 -7.27 -3.36
CA LEU A 266 -5.13 -8.16 -4.33
C LEU A 266 -3.64 -8.37 -4.06
N THR A 267 -3.05 -7.68 -3.09
CA THR A 267 -1.61 -7.76 -2.75
C THR A 267 -1.33 -8.83 -1.70
N LYS A 268 -2.16 -8.88 -0.65
CA LYS A 268 -2.04 -9.79 0.50
C LYS A 268 -3.43 -9.95 1.14
N ASN A 269 -3.64 -11.00 1.93
CA ASN A 269 -4.93 -11.25 2.57
C ASN A 269 -5.38 -10.11 3.49
N GLU A 270 -4.45 -9.56 4.28
CA GLU A 270 -4.68 -8.45 5.21
C GLU A 270 -5.14 -7.18 4.47
N GLY A 271 -4.82 -7.06 3.18
CA GLY A 271 -5.25 -5.93 2.38
C GLY A 271 -6.77 -5.79 2.23
N LEU A 272 -7.53 -6.89 2.32
CA LEU A 272 -8.99 -6.83 2.35
C LEU A 272 -9.49 -6.20 3.66
N ASP A 273 -8.86 -6.52 4.79
CA ASP A 273 -9.20 -5.96 6.09
C ASP A 273 -8.89 -4.46 6.14
N TRP A 274 -7.75 -4.03 5.58
CA TRP A 274 -7.39 -2.63 5.47
C TRP A 274 -8.35 -1.85 4.56
N ALA A 275 -8.77 -2.45 3.46
CA ALA A 275 -9.75 -1.86 2.54
C ALA A 275 -11.11 -1.68 3.23
N ALA A 276 -11.56 -2.70 3.98
CA ALA A 276 -12.80 -2.65 4.75
C ALA A 276 -12.73 -1.59 5.86
N ALA A 277 -11.63 -1.55 6.62
CA ALA A 277 -11.39 -0.55 7.66
C ALA A 277 -11.45 0.89 7.10
N LEU A 278 -10.80 1.15 5.97
CA LEU A 278 -10.85 2.46 5.31
C LEU A 278 -12.26 2.78 4.80
N TRP A 279 -12.97 1.81 4.22
CA TRP A 279 -14.35 2.01 3.76
C TRP A 279 -15.29 2.36 4.92
N ILE A 280 -15.19 1.68 6.07
CA ILE A 280 -15.96 1.99 7.29
C ILE A 280 -15.59 3.38 7.81
N ALA A 281 -14.30 3.73 7.82
CA ALA A 281 -13.83 5.04 8.25
C ALA A 281 -14.41 6.16 7.36
N VAL A 282 -14.39 6.00 6.04
CA VAL A 282 -14.99 6.94 5.08
C VAL A 282 -16.51 7.01 5.25
N SER A 283 -17.19 5.86 5.37
CA SER A 283 -18.64 5.79 5.53
C SER A 283 -19.15 6.48 6.78
N THR A 284 -18.38 6.43 7.86
CA THR A 284 -18.73 7.05 9.14
C THR A 284 -18.27 8.50 9.25
N ALA A 285 -17.25 8.91 8.48
CA ALA A 285 -16.71 10.26 8.52
C ALA A 285 -17.35 11.19 7.48
N MET A 286 -17.85 10.63 6.37
CA MET A 286 -18.42 11.34 5.22
C MET A 286 -19.88 10.91 4.97
N ARG A 287 -20.58 11.60 4.06
CA ARG A 287 -21.95 11.22 3.64
C ARG A 287 -21.96 9.90 2.86
N GLY A 288 -23.06 9.13 2.91
CA GLY A 288 -23.16 7.81 2.26
C GLY A 288 -22.83 7.75 0.76
N ARG A 289 -23.03 8.85 0.01
CA ARG A 289 -22.60 8.93 -1.40
C ARG A 289 -21.09 8.80 -1.59
N ALA A 290 -20.29 9.18 -0.60
CA ALA A 290 -18.84 9.07 -0.63
C ALA A 290 -18.39 7.61 -0.49
N ALA A 291 -18.99 6.88 0.46
CA ALA A 291 -18.78 5.45 0.65
C ALA A 291 -19.17 4.64 -0.60
N LEU A 292 -20.28 4.99 -1.24
CA LEU A 292 -20.70 4.34 -2.49
C LEU A 292 -19.70 4.61 -3.61
N ALA A 293 -19.21 5.84 -3.77
CA ALA A 293 -18.19 6.15 -4.79
C ALA A 293 -16.90 5.35 -4.55
N MET A 294 -16.46 5.24 -3.29
CA MET A 294 -15.31 4.40 -2.95
C MET A 294 -15.57 2.92 -3.25
N LEU A 295 -16.73 2.38 -2.87
CA LEU A 295 -17.08 0.99 -3.14
C LEU A 295 -17.11 0.69 -4.64
N LEU A 296 -17.76 1.55 -5.43
CA LEU A 296 -17.83 1.43 -6.89
C LEU A 296 -16.45 1.44 -7.55
N GLY A 297 -15.52 2.24 -7.02
CA GLY A 297 -14.15 2.30 -7.51
C GLY A 297 -13.35 1.03 -7.23
N GLY A 298 -13.64 0.35 -6.11
CA GLY A 298 -12.99 -0.90 -5.73
C GLY A 298 -13.60 -2.15 -6.36
N LEU A 299 -14.80 -2.08 -6.94
CA LEU A 299 -15.50 -3.24 -7.51
C LEU A 299 -14.64 -4.10 -8.44
N PRO A 300 -13.86 -3.55 -9.39
CA PRO A 300 -13.06 -4.39 -10.29
C PRO A 300 -12.06 -5.28 -9.54
N GLY A 301 -11.37 -4.73 -8.53
CA GLY A 301 -10.40 -5.48 -7.76
C GLY A 301 -11.05 -6.48 -6.80
N PHE A 302 -12.15 -6.11 -6.14
CA PHE A 302 -12.88 -7.03 -5.25
C PHE A 302 -13.53 -8.19 -6.00
N VAL A 303 -14.08 -7.95 -7.19
CA VAL A 303 -14.62 -9.02 -8.04
C VAL A 303 -13.50 -9.96 -8.47
N LEU A 304 -12.34 -9.43 -8.88
CA LEU A 304 -11.20 -10.27 -9.22
C LEU A 304 -10.72 -11.11 -8.03
N LEU A 305 -10.65 -10.52 -6.84
CA LEU A 305 -10.31 -11.23 -5.61
C LEU A 305 -11.31 -12.34 -5.29
N LEU A 306 -12.61 -12.06 -5.43
CA LEU A 306 -13.66 -13.05 -5.21
C LEU A 306 -13.55 -14.22 -6.19
N VAL A 307 -13.33 -13.94 -7.47
CA VAL A 307 -13.11 -14.99 -8.49
C VAL A 307 -11.89 -15.83 -8.14
N PHE A 308 -10.79 -15.19 -7.74
CA PHE A 308 -9.59 -15.88 -7.29
C PHE A 308 -9.87 -16.81 -6.09
N LYS A 309 -10.50 -16.26 -5.04
CA LYS A 309 -10.77 -17.00 -3.80
C LYS A 309 -11.76 -18.16 -3.99
N LEU A 310 -12.74 -18.03 -4.89
CA LEU A 310 -13.75 -19.07 -5.12
C LEU A 310 -13.28 -20.19 -6.05
N ARG A 311 -12.35 -19.91 -6.98
CA ARG A 311 -11.98 -20.86 -8.04
C ARG A 311 -10.58 -21.43 -7.91
N PHE A 312 -9.65 -20.70 -7.29
CA PHE A 312 -8.23 -21.02 -7.35
C PHE A 312 -7.56 -21.14 -5.98
N ALA A 313 -7.93 -20.27 -5.03
CA ALA A 313 -7.30 -20.27 -3.72
C ALA A 313 -7.70 -21.53 -2.91
N PRO A 314 -6.74 -22.31 -2.38
CA PRO A 314 -7.06 -23.32 -1.39
C PRO A 314 -7.56 -22.67 -0.08
N PRO A 315 -8.21 -23.44 0.81
CA PRO A 315 -8.58 -22.95 2.13
C PRO A 315 -7.37 -22.37 2.87
N ASN A 316 -7.55 -21.19 3.48
CA ASN A 316 -6.50 -20.56 4.25
C ASN A 316 -6.07 -21.49 5.41
N ALA A 317 -4.76 -21.65 5.61
CA ALA A 317 -4.20 -22.55 6.63
C ALA A 317 -4.77 -22.31 8.04
N PHE A 318 -5.03 -21.05 8.43
CA PHE A 318 -5.66 -20.75 9.72
C PHE A 318 -7.09 -21.26 9.81
N ALA A 319 -7.86 -21.13 8.74
CA ALA A 319 -9.25 -21.61 8.68
C ALA A 319 -9.30 -23.15 8.61
N ALA A 320 -8.37 -23.78 7.89
CA ALA A 320 -8.32 -25.23 7.74
C ALA A 320 -8.03 -25.97 9.07
N HIS A 321 -7.29 -25.34 9.98
CA HIS A 321 -6.88 -25.95 11.25
C HIS A 321 -7.55 -25.36 12.50
N THR A 322 -8.54 -24.48 12.34
CA THR A 322 -9.24 -23.83 13.45
C THR A 322 -10.68 -24.34 13.58
N THR A 323 -11.00 -24.96 14.70
CA THR A 323 -12.40 -25.25 15.08
C THR A 323 -13.05 -24.04 15.75
N VAL A 324 -14.38 -23.90 15.67
CA VAL A 324 -15.13 -22.83 16.36
C VAL A 324 -14.87 -22.86 17.87
N ALA A 325 -14.87 -24.05 18.48
CA ALA A 325 -14.55 -24.21 19.89
C ALA A 325 -13.12 -23.76 20.23
N GLY A 326 -12.14 -24.12 19.38
CA GLY A 326 -10.75 -23.70 19.56
C GLY A 326 -10.54 -22.19 19.31
N LEU A 327 -11.30 -21.58 18.41
CA LEU A 327 -11.32 -20.13 18.24
C LEU A 327 -11.90 -19.44 19.47
N TRP A 328 -13.06 -19.90 19.96
CA TRP A 328 -13.69 -19.36 21.15
C TRP A 328 -12.77 -19.44 22.37
N ALA A 329 -12.18 -20.61 22.61
CA ALA A 329 -11.22 -20.81 23.70
C ALA A 329 -10.07 -19.80 23.67
N ARG A 330 -9.51 -19.52 22.47
CA ARG A 330 -8.43 -18.53 22.29
C ARG A 330 -8.90 -17.10 22.53
N VAL A 331 -10.06 -16.71 21.99
CA VAL A 331 -10.56 -15.32 22.11
C VAL A 331 -11.05 -15.02 23.54
N SER A 332 -11.51 -16.04 24.29
CA SER A 332 -11.90 -15.90 25.69
C SER A 332 -10.73 -15.97 26.69
N ASP A 333 -9.52 -16.30 26.23
CA ASP A 333 -8.35 -16.42 27.10
C ASP A 333 -7.76 -15.03 27.42
N PHE A 334 -7.95 -14.60 28.68
CA PHE A 334 -7.43 -13.32 29.17
C PHE A 334 -5.90 -13.25 29.13
N HIS A 335 -5.19 -14.35 29.39
CA HIS A 335 -3.73 -14.37 29.32
C HIS A 335 -3.25 -14.13 27.90
N ARG A 336 -3.90 -14.76 26.92
CA ARG A 336 -3.64 -14.52 25.50
C ARG A 336 -3.93 -13.07 25.12
N PHE A 337 -5.04 -12.50 25.59
CA PHE A 337 -5.36 -11.09 25.36
C PHE A 337 -4.25 -10.17 25.87
N ALA A 338 -3.82 -10.36 27.12
CA ALA A 338 -2.73 -9.59 27.72
C ALA A 338 -1.39 -9.78 26.98
N ALA A 339 -1.08 -11.00 26.55
CA ALA A 339 0.13 -11.31 25.79
C ALA A 339 0.15 -10.63 24.42
N VAL A 340 -0.96 -10.66 23.68
CA VAL A 340 -1.07 -9.97 22.38
C VAL A 340 -0.98 -8.46 22.57
N ALA A 341 -1.71 -7.90 23.54
CA ALA A 341 -1.71 -6.47 23.79
C ALA A 341 -0.31 -5.96 24.17
N SER A 342 0.34 -6.61 25.13
CA SER A 342 1.70 -6.26 25.56
C SER A 342 2.73 -6.47 24.44
N GLY A 343 2.62 -7.56 23.68
CA GLY A 343 3.51 -7.83 22.55
C GLY A 343 3.40 -6.79 21.44
N LEU A 344 2.19 -6.36 21.06
CA LEU A 344 2.00 -5.30 20.06
C LEU A 344 2.51 -3.94 20.54
N VAL A 345 2.33 -3.61 21.83
CA VAL A 345 2.89 -2.40 22.44
C VAL A 345 4.42 -2.44 22.42
N ALA A 346 5.01 -3.56 22.85
CA ALA A 346 6.46 -3.75 22.82
C ALA A 346 7.01 -3.64 21.39
N GLN A 347 6.31 -4.24 20.42
CA GLN A 347 6.70 -4.19 19.02
C GLN A 347 6.66 -2.77 18.46
N SER A 348 5.68 -1.96 18.86
CA SER A 348 5.57 -0.55 18.46
C SER A 348 6.75 0.31 18.96
N TRP A 349 7.51 -0.20 19.94
CA TRP A 349 8.72 0.41 20.50
C TRP A 349 10.02 -0.29 20.05
N ASN A 350 9.95 -1.21 19.09
CA ASN A 350 11.14 -1.90 18.58
C ASN A 350 12.02 -0.95 17.76
N PHE A 351 13.00 -0.30 18.39
CA PHE A 351 13.91 0.63 17.73
C PHE A 351 14.67 0.02 16.54
N ALA A 352 14.91 -1.29 16.54
CA ALA A 352 15.58 -1.96 15.42
C ALA A 352 14.73 -1.89 14.14
N SER A 353 13.40 -1.90 14.26
CA SER A 353 12.46 -1.85 13.13
C SER A 353 11.96 -0.44 12.85
N TRP A 354 11.84 0.40 13.87
CA TRP A 354 11.17 1.70 13.78
C TRP A 354 12.07 2.92 13.91
N GLY A 355 13.30 2.73 14.40
CA GLY A 355 14.18 3.84 14.77
C GLY A 355 13.50 4.81 15.74
N LEU A 356 13.88 6.09 15.68
CA LEU A 356 13.22 7.16 16.43
C LEU A 356 11.89 7.60 15.79
N ALA A 357 11.65 7.26 14.52
CA ALA A 357 10.47 7.67 13.78
C ALA A 357 9.19 6.99 14.29
N GLY A 358 9.26 5.72 14.71
CA GLY A 358 8.10 4.98 15.25
C GLY A 358 7.47 5.64 16.48
N PRO A 359 8.22 5.80 17.58
CA PRO A 359 7.72 6.47 18.78
C PRO A 359 7.19 7.89 18.48
N ALA A 360 7.87 8.64 17.61
CA ALA A 360 7.43 9.97 17.20
C ALA A 360 6.05 9.93 16.52
N VAL A 361 5.83 8.97 15.62
CA VAL A 361 4.55 8.77 14.93
C VAL A 361 3.44 8.34 15.89
N VAL A 362 3.74 7.42 16.82
CA VAL A 362 2.75 6.96 17.82
C VAL A 362 2.30 8.12 18.72
N VAL A 363 3.25 8.89 19.25
CA VAL A 363 2.95 10.06 20.09
C VAL A 363 2.13 11.11 19.33
N ALA A 364 2.48 11.38 18.07
CA ALA A 364 1.76 12.33 17.24
C ALA A 364 0.33 11.89 16.89
N ALA A 365 0.14 10.60 16.63
CA ALA A 365 -1.15 10.02 16.31
C ALA A 365 -2.10 10.05 17.53
N ALA A 366 -1.55 9.85 18.73
CA ALA A 366 -2.28 9.90 20.00
C ALA A 366 -2.59 11.33 20.47
N TRP A 367 -1.90 12.34 19.95
CA TRP A 367 -2.06 13.73 20.41
C TRP A 367 -3.49 14.27 20.16
N PRO A 368 -4.09 15.00 21.13
CA PRO A 368 -5.42 15.57 20.97
C PRO A 368 -5.47 16.61 19.84
N LEU A 369 -6.45 16.46 18.95
CA LEU A 369 -6.60 17.27 17.75
C LEU A 369 -7.37 18.56 18.04
N ARG A 370 -6.70 19.71 17.97
CA ARG A 370 -7.34 21.03 17.96
C ARG A 370 -7.27 21.63 16.56
N LEU A 371 -7.96 21.01 15.60
CA LEU A 371 -7.79 21.28 14.17
C LEU A 371 -8.92 22.11 13.55
N SER A 372 -8.59 22.87 12.51
CA SER A 372 -9.57 23.50 11.61
C SER A 372 -10.56 22.47 11.02
N SER A 373 -11.73 22.91 10.55
CA SER A 373 -12.81 21.99 10.09
C SER A 373 -12.38 21.01 9.00
N GLY A 374 -11.60 21.43 8.01
CA GLY A 374 -11.11 20.57 6.93
C GLY A 374 -10.06 19.56 7.39
N SER A 375 -9.05 20.01 8.14
CA SER A 375 -8.01 19.12 8.70
C SER A 375 -8.60 18.13 9.73
N PHE A 376 -9.71 18.49 10.38
CA PHE A 376 -10.40 17.63 11.32
C PHE A 376 -11.08 16.42 10.64
N GLU A 377 -11.67 16.59 9.44
CA GLU A 377 -12.25 15.47 8.70
C GLU A 377 -11.19 14.49 8.21
N ALA A 378 -10.08 15.01 7.65
CA ALA A 378 -8.93 14.21 7.22
C ALA A 378 -8.37 13.36 8.37
N ALA A 379 -8.10 13.99 9.52
CA ALA A 379 -7.59 13.30 10.69
C ALA A 379 -8.59 12.27 11.26
N ARG A 380 -9.90 12.53 11.15
CA ARG A 380 -10.95 11.57 11.57
C ARG A 380 -10.94 10.31 10.71
N ILE A 381 -10.83 10.45 9.38
CA ILE A 381 -10.75 9.29 8.46
C ILE A 381 -9.50 8.47 8.79
N LEU A 382 -8.33 9.11 8.85
CA LEU A 382 -7.06 8.44 9.12
C LEU A 382 -7.06 7.74 10.49
N ARG A 383 -7.49 8.42 11.54
CA ARG A 383 -7.56 7.85 12.90
C ARG A 383 -8.50 6.65 12.97
N ARG A 384 -9.68 6.73 12.36
CA ARG A 384 -10.63 5.61 12.37
C ARG A 384 -10.12 4.43 11.57
N ALA A 385 -9.55 4.68 10.39
CA ALA A 385 -8.97 3.62 9.57
C ALA A 385 -7.83 2.92 10.35
N LEU A 386 -6.90 3.68 10.92
CA LEU A 386 -5.81 3.12 11.73
C LEU A 386 -6.31 2.36 12.95
N ALA A 387 -7.28 2.90 13.69
CA ALA A 387 -7.83 2.21 14.87
C ALA A 387 -8.48 0.87 14.50
N LEU A 388 -9.26 0.84 13.41
CA LEU A 388 -9.86 -0.40 12.89
C LEU A 388 -8.80 -1.36 12.38
N CYS A 389 -7.79 -0.89 11.65
CA CYS A 389 -6.70 -1.73 11.19
C CYS A 389 -5.93 -2.35 12.37
N THR A 390 -5.55 -1.55 13.37
CA THR A 390 -4.87 -2.04 14.58
C THR A 390 -5.75 -3.02 15.36
N ALA A 391 -7.06 -2.79 15.44
CA ALA A 391 -8.00 -3.74 16.04
C ALA A 391 -8.04 -5.07 15.27
N SER A 392 -7.98 -5.02 13.94
CA SER A 392 -7.85 -6.22 13.10
C SER A 392 -6.51 -6.92 13.29
N VAL A 393 -5.37 -6.22 13.39
CA VAL A 393 -4.07 -6.82 13.76
C VAL A 393 -4.19 -7.58 15.08
N PHE A 394 -4.80 -6.95 16.09
CA PHE A 394 -5.03 -7.56 17.39
C PHE A 394 -5.92 -8.81 17.27
N ALA A 395 -7.01 -8.75 16.50
CA ALA A 395 -7.89 -9.87 16.26
C ALA A 395 -7.20 -11.03 15.52
N ILE A 396 -6.33 -10.74 14.55
CA ILE A 396 -5.53 -11.74 13.83
C ILE A 396 -4.66 -12.52 14.81
N TYR A 397 -3.95 -11.85 15.72
CA TYR A 397 -3.12 -12.54 16.72
C TYR A 397 -3.94 -13.29 17.78
N LEU A 398 -5.09 -12.75 18.18
CA LEU A 398 -6.01 -13.49 19.05
C LEU A 398 -6.50 -14.78 18.40
N ALA A 399 -6.80 -14.76 17.10
CA ALA A 399 -7.27 -15.92 16.34
C ALA A 399 -6.13 -16.83 15.84
N ALA A 400 -4.87 -16.41 15.92
CA ALA A 400 -3.71 -17.16 15.44
C ALA A 400 -3.49 -18.51 16.19
N PRO A 401 -2.59 -19.39 15.74
CA PRO A 401 -2.25 -20.64 16.42
C PRO A 401 -1.79 -20.44 17.89
N PRO A 402 -1.63 -21.53 18.68
CA PRO A 402 -1.41 -21.44 20.12
C PRO A 402 -0.19 -20.61 20.55
N ASP A 403 0.93 -20.71 19.84
CA ASP A 403 2.17 -20.02 20.20
C ASP A 403 2.24 -18.59 19.64
N VAL A 404 1.38 -17.73 20.15
CA VAL A 404 1.35 -16.31 19.77
C VAL A 404 2.61 -15.56 20.20
N ALA A 405 3.28 -16.04 21.25
CA ALA A 405 4.51 -15.45 21.78
C ALA A 405 5.68 -15.63 20.81
N ALA A 406 5.81 -16.79 20.16
CA ALA A 406 6.78 -16.99 19.10
C ALA A 406 6.42 -16.24 17.80
N LEU A 407 5.12 -16.08 17.52
CA LEU A 407 4.65 -15.46 16.27
C LEU A 407 4.83 -13.93 16.25
N LEU A 408 4.63 -13.24 17.38
CA LEU A 408 4.67 -11.78 17.46
C LEU A 408 6.02 -11.20 16.98
N PRO A 409 7.19 -11.62 17.51
CA PRO A 409 8.49 -11.02 17.12
C PRO A 409 8.84 -11.16 15.64
N VAL A 410 8.32 -12.19 14.96
CA VAL A 410 8.65 -12.47 13.55
C VAL A 410 7.70 -11.80 12.56
N SER A 411 6.50 -11.40 12.99
CA SER A 411 5.44 -10.95 12.07
C SER A 411 4.81 -9.60 12.40
N ALA A 412 4.85 -9.15 13.66
CA ALA A 412 4.11 -7.97 14.09
C ALA A 412 4.66 -6.68 13.47
N ASP A 413 5.98 -6.56 13.32
CA ASP A 413 6.59 -5.43 12.62
C ASP A 413 6.07 -5.31 11.19
N ARG A 414 5.86 -6.43 10.52
CA ARG A 414 5.38 -6.46 9.12
C ARG A 414 3.96 -5.95 9.03
N LEU A 415 3.06 -6.45 9.88
CA LEU A 415 1.67 -6.01 9.92
C LEU A 415 1.54 -4.54 10.30
N LEU A 416 2.29 -4.08 11.30
CA LEU A 416 2.31 -2.69 11.69
C LEU A 416 2.90 -1.80 10.57
N PHE A 417 3.90 -2.29 9.84
CA PHE A 417 4.54 -1.52 8.77
C PHE A 417 3.57 -1.25 7.61
N GLN A 418 2.64 -2.18 7.34
CA GLN A 418 1.57 -1.96 6.35
C GLN A 418 0.74 -0.70 6.66
N LEU A 419 0.64 -0.31 7.94
CA LEU A 419 -0.12 0.85 8.40
C LEU A 419 0.72 2.14 8.45
N SER A 420 2.04 2.04 8.29
CA SER A 420 3.01 3.12 8.55
C SER A 420 2.74 4.39 7.74
N GLY A 421 2.44 4.29 6.45
CA GLY A 421 2.17 5.45 5.61
C GLY A 421 0.94 6.24 6.05
N ALA A 422 -0.15 5.55 6.43
CA ALA A 422 -1.34 6.18 6.97
C ALA A 422 -1.08 6.81 8.36
N ALA A 423 -0.25 6.15 9.19
CA ALA A 423 0.16 6.66 10.49
C ALA A 423 1.00 7.95 10.37
N VAL A 424 1.93 8.01 9.42
CA VAL A 424 2.72 9.22 9.13
C VAL A 424 1.84 10.36 8.62
N LEU A 425 0.86 10.08 7.75
CA LEU A 425 -0.11 11.09 7.31
C LEU A 425 -0.93 11.65 8.49
N LEU A 426 -1.33 10.80 9.44
CA LEU A 426 -2.02 11.26 10.65
C LEU A 426 -1.11 12.10 11.54
N ALA A 427 0.11 11.62 11.81
CA ALA A 427 1.11 12.31 12.63
C ALA A 427 1.43 13.70 12.10
N THR A 428 1.68 13.81 10.79
CA THR A 428 1.98 15.09 10.13
C THR A 428 0.77 16.03 10.16
N THR A 429 -0.44 15.50 9.99
CA THR A 429 -1.69 16.27 10.19
C THR A 429 -1.81 16.79 11.61
N SER A 430 -1.50 15.98 12.63
CA SER A 430 -1.53 16.42 14.04
C SER A 430 -0.53 17.54 14.35
N TRP A 431 0.67 17.50 13.75
CA TRP A 431 1.75 18.46 14.04
C TRP A 431 1.64 19.76 13.25
N PHE A 432 1.33 19.70 11.96
CA PHE A 432 1.43 20.84 11.05
C PHE A 432 0.08 21.50 10.72
N ALA A 433 -1.05 20.84 11.01
CA ALA A 433 -2.33 21.45 10.68
C ALA A 433 -2.60 22.69 11.56
N PRO A 434 -3.16 23.77 10.97
CA PRO A 434 -3.45 25.00 11.69
C PRO A 434 -4.41 24.72 12.85
N ARG A 435 -4.06 25.25 14.02
CA ARG A 435 -4.85 25.12 15.24
C ARG A 435 -5.99 26.14 15.24
N ARG A 436 -7.13 25.75 15.81
CA ARG A 436 -8.26 26.66 16.05
C ARG A 436 -7.95 27.67 17.14
#